data_AF-A0A453NKM2-F1
#
_entry.id   AF-A0A453NKM2-F1
#
_cell.length_a   1.000
_cell.length_b   1.000
_cell.length_c   1.000
_cell.angle_alpha   90.00
_cell.angle_beta   90.00
_cell.angle_gamma   90.00
#
_symmetry.space_group_name_H-M   'P 1'
#
loop_
_entity.id
_entity.type
_entity.pdbx_description
1 polymer ?
#
loop_
_entity_poly.entity_id
_entity_poly.type
_entity_poly.pdbx_seq_one_letter_code
_entity_poly.pdbx_strand_id
1 'polypeptide(L)' 'MDVDKAKTKRKFYLGQEFEFRRDHMEVISPLKDGTVIDWEVVDNIWNHAFRRRLLINPEEHPMLIAEPSTNSGQQREK' A
#
# COMPACT_ATOMS: atom_id res chain seq x y z
N MET A 1 27.23 15.12 13.56
CA MET A 1 25.99 15.55 14.25
C MET A 1 24.86 14.77 13.63
N ASP A 2 24.66 13.58 14.18
CA ASP A 2 23.64 12.61 13.81
C ASP A 2 22.26 13.25 13.98
N VAL A 3 21.59 13.48 12.85
CA VAL A 3 20.17 13.80 12.85
C VAL A 3 19.46 12.50 12.52
N ASP A 4 19.25 11.69 13.56
CA ASP A 4 18.16 10.73 13.60
C ASP A 4 16.85 11.50 13.40
N LYS A 5 16.50 11.74 12.13
CA LYS A 5 15.14 12.11 11.75
C LYS A 5 14.28 10.92 12.14
N ALA A 6 13.65 10.99 13.30
CA ALA A 6 12.55 10.11 13.66
C ALA A 6 11.63 10.03 12.44
N LYS A 7 11.59 8.85 11.79
CA LYS A 7 10.71 8.62 10.64
C LYS A 7 9.29 8.88 11.14
N THR A 8 8.76 10.05 10.79
CA THR A 8 7.39 10.40 11.13
C THR A 8 6.50 9.38 10.43
N LYS A 9 5.78 8.58 11.21
CA LYS A 9 4.96 7.50 10.68
C LYS A 9 3.88 8.09 9.79
N ARG A 10 3.85 7.70 8.51
CA ARG A 10 2.80 8.13 7.57
C ARG A 10 1.45 7.61 8.03
N LYS A 11 0.42 8.45 7.93
CA LYS A 11 -0.97 8.06 8.19
C LYS A 11 -1.70 7.94 6.87
N PHE A 12 -2.18 6.74 6.57
CA PHE A 12 -2.92 6.45 5.34
C PHE A 12 -4.42 6.49 5.59
N TYR A 13 -5.17 7.04 4.63
CA TYR A 13 -6.62 7.01 4.57
C TYR A 13 -7.00 6.26 3.28
N LEU A 14 -7.74 5.16 3.39
CA LEU A 14 -7.96 4.20 2.30
C LEU A 14 -9.44 3.91 2.06
N GLY A 15 -9.81 3.74 0.79
CA GLY A 15 -11.22 3.61 0.37
C GLY A 15 -12.04 4.85 0.77
N GLN A 16 -13.26 4.64 1.26
CA GLN A 16 -14.15 5.75 1.66
C GLN A 16 -13.54 6.74 2.68
N GLU A 17 -12.51 6.33 3.42
CA GLU A 17 -11.84 7.22 4.38
C GLU A 17 -11.15 8.42 3.71
N PHE A 18 -10.71 8.30 2.45
CA PHE A 18 -10.06 9.40 1.71
C PHE A 18 -11.04 10.35 1.02
N GLU A 19 -12.35 10.06 0.98
CA GLU A 19 -13.36 10.91 0.33
C GLU A 19 -13.51 12.27 1.03
N PHE A 20 -13.15 12.35 2.31
CA PHE A 20 -13.17 13.59 3.07
C PHE A 20 -11.85 14.33 2.93
N ARG A 21 -11.91 15.57 2.40
CA ARG A 21 -10.77 16.48 2.38
C ARG A 21 -10.27 16.74 3.80
N ARG A 22 -8.95 16.67 3.98
CA ARG A 22 -8.25 17.03 5.22
C ARG A 22 -7.09 17.95 4.88
N ASP A 23 -6.82 18.92 5.76
CA ASP A 23 -5.67 19.79 5.58
C ASP A 23 -4.39 18.95 5.62
N HIS A 24 -3.44 19.30 4.76
CA HIS A 24 -2.16 18.59 4.58
C HIS A 24 -2.27 17.12 4.13
N MET A 25 -3.39 16.73 3.52
CA MET A 25 -3.53 15.42 2.88
C MET A 25 -3.06 15.48 1.42
N GLU A 26 -2.24 14.51 1.03
CA GLU A 26 -1.85 14.27 -0.37
C GLU A 26 -2.54 13.01 -0.89
N VAL A 27 -2.96 13.02 -2.15
CA VAL A 27 -3.49 11.84 -2.85
C VAL A 27 -2.36 11.27 -3.71
N ILE A 28 -1.98 10.03 -3.43
CA ILE A 28 -0.87 9.35 -4.10
C ILE A 28 -1.34 8.05 -4.76
N SER A 29 -0.70 7.67 -5.87
CA SER A 29 -0.83 6.33 -6.45
C SER A 29 0.37 5.49 -6.02
N PRO A 30 0.18 4.28 -5.47
CA PRO A 30 1.28 3.37 -5.19
C PRO A 30 1.88 2.74 -6.44
N LEU A 31 1.20 2.89 -7.58
CA LEU A 31 1.57 2.32 -8.87
C LEU A 31 1.98 3.42 -9.85
N LYS A 32 3.03 3.13 -10.63
CA LYS A 32 3.41 3.88 -11.82
C LYS A 32 3.59 2.91 -12.98
N ASP A 33 2.86 3.14 -14.07
CA ASP A 33 2.87 2.27 -15.26
C ASP A 33 2.64 0.78 -14.92
N GLY A 34 1.75 0.52 -13.96
CA GLY A 34 1.44 -0.83 -13.46
C GLY A 34 2.48 -1.42 -12.49
N THR A 35 3.64 -0.78 -12.31
CA THR A 35 4.69 -1.23 -11.38
C THR A 35 4.51 -0.59 -10.01
N VAL A 36 4.73 -1.37 -8.95
CA VAL A 36 4.71 -0.86 -7.57
C VAL A 36 5.92 0.05 -7.33
N ILE A 37 5.66 1.29 -6.94
CA ILE A 37 6.71 2.28 -6.59
C ILE A 37 6.77 2.61 -5.10
N ASP A 38 5.71 2.33 -4.34
CA ASP A 38 5.66 2.55 -2.89
C ASP A 38 5.00 1.35 -2.18
N TRP A 39 5.85 0.43 -1.70
CA TRP A 39 5.42 -0.80 -1.04
C TRP A 39 4.77 -0.55 0.31
N GLU A 40 5.14 0.51 1.04
CA GLU A 40 4.50 0.83 2.32
C GLU A 40 3.01 1.18 2.10
N VAL A 41 2.69 1.87 1.00
CA VAL A 41 1.31 2.16 0.63
C VAL A 41 0.57 0.90 0.22
N VAL A 42 1.19 0.01 -0.58
CA VAL A 42 0.59 -1.28 -0.99
C VAL A 42 0.29 -2.15 0.23
N ASP A 43 1.21 -2.26 1.18
CA ASP A 43 1.01 -3.02 2.43
C ASP A 43 -0.19 -2.49 3.23
N ASN A 44 -0.34 -1.16 3.30
CA ASN A 44 -1.49 -0.56 3.97
C ASN A 44 -2.80 -0.82 3.20
N ILE A 45 -2.78 -0.82 1.86
CA ILE A 45 -3.93 -1.19 1.02
C ILE A 45 -4.33 -2.64 1.25
N TRP A 46 -3.38 -3.57 1.24
CA TRP A 46 -3.63 -4.98 1.50
C TRP A 46 -4.18 -5.22 2.90
N ASN A 47 -3.57 -4.62 3.92
CA ASN A 47 -4.07 -4.72 5.29
C ASN A 47 -5.51 -4.19 5.42
N HIS A 48 -5.81 -3.06 4.79
CA HIS A 48 -7.17 -2.51 4.75
C HIS A 48 -8.14 -3.44 4.03
N ALA A 49 -7.75 -3.97 2.86
CA ALA A 49 -8.57 -4.88 2.08
C ALA A 49 -8.87 -6.17 2.85
N PHE A 50 -7.84 -6.86 3.35
CA PHE A 50 -8.01 -8.16 4.00
C PHE A 50 -8.66 -8.05 5.37
N ARG A 51 -8.18 -7.14 6.23
CA ARG A 51 -8.61 -7.11 7.62
C ARG A 51 -9.79 -6.20 7.91
N ARG A 52 -10.01 -5.14 7.11
CA ARG A 52 -11.13 -4.20 7.33
C ARG A 52 -12.28 -4.38 6.35
N ARG A 53 -12.02 -4.85 5.13
CA ARG A 53 -13.08 -5.03 4.11
C ARG A 53 -13.53 -6.48 4.01
N LEU A 54 -12.60 -7.41 3.84
CA LEU A 54 -12.89 -8.84 3.69
C LEU A 54 -13.02 -9.57 5.03
N LEU A 55 -12.47 -9.01 6.10
CA LEU A 55 -12.50 -9.57 7.46
C LEU A 55 -11.88 -10.99 7.56
N ILE A 56 -10.78 -11.21 6.83
CA ILE A 56 -10.08 -12.50 6.77
C ILE A 56 -8.69 -12.43 7.42
N ASN A 57 -8.19 -13.58 7.88
CA ASN A 57 -6.77 -13.75 8.21
C ASN A 57 -5.99 -14.15 6.95
N PRO A 58 -5.13 -13.28 6.36
CA PRO A 58 -4.44 -13.60 5.12
C PRO A 58 -3.51 -14.82 5.21
N GLU A 59 -3.09 -15.23 6.42
CA GLU A 59 -2.24 -16.41 6.63
C GLU A 59 -3.00 -17.74 6.41
N GLU A 60 -4.34 -17.73 6.48
CA GLU A 60 -5.19 -18.91 6.35
C GLU A 60 -5.84 -19.04 4.96
N HIS A 61 -5.59 -18.07 4.07
CA HIS A 61 -6.24 -17.98 2.77
C HIS A 61 -5.22 -17.80 1.65
N PRO A 62 -4.98 -18.81 0.80
CA PRO A 62 -4.14 -18.65 -0.39
C PRO A 62 -4.69 -17.56 -1.31
N MET A 63 -3.81 -16.70 -1.81
CA MET A 63 -4.19 -15.57 -2.67
C MET A 63 -3.53 -15.69 -4.05
N LEU A 64 -4.30 -15.34 -5.08
CA LEU A 64 -3.81 -15.17 -6.44
C LEU A 64 -3.75 -13.69 -6.76
N ILE A 65 -2.59 -13.20 -7.21
CA ILE A 65 -2.36 -11.80 -7.56
C ILE A 65 -2.01 -11.72 -9.05
N ALA A 66 -2.60 -10.75 -9.73
CA ALA A 66 -2.26 -10.43 -11.11
C ALA A 66 -1.25 -9.27 -11.16
N GLU A 67 -0.34 -9.33 -12.13
CA GLU A 67 0.68 -8.31 -12.37
C GLU A 67 0.80 -7.98 -13.87
N PRO A 68 1.40 -6.84 -14.23
CA PRO A 68 1.66 -6.52 -15.63
C PRO A 68 2.59 -7.54 -16.31
N SER A 69 2.38 -7.79 -17.60
CA SER A 69 3.25 -8.67 -18.40
C SER A 69 4.70 -8.18 -18.48
N THR A 70 4.93 -6.90 -18.25
CA THR A 70 6.23 -6.24 -18.27
C THR A 70 6.90 -6.17 -16.89
N ASN A 71 6.32 -6.77 -15.85
CA ASN A 71 6.90 -6.74 -14.51
C ASN A 71 8.21 -7.53 -14.46
N SER A 72 9.24 -6.99 -13.80
CA SER A 72 10.51 -7.71 -13.66
C SER A 72 10.40 -8.78 -12.57
N GLY A 73 11.19 -9.86 -12.67
CA GLY A 73 11.21 -10.90 -11.64
C GLY A 73 11.56 -10.35 -10.25
N GLN A 74 12.46 -9.37 -10.19
CA GLN A 74 12.83 -8.70 -8.93
C GLN A 74 11.67 -7.93 -8.29
N GLN A 75 10.80 -7.32 -9.09
CA GLN A 75 9.61 -6.64 -8.54
C GLN A 75 8.53 -7.64 -8.12
N ARG A 76 8.45 -8.80 -8.77
CA ARG A 76 7.53 -9.89 -8.41
C ARG A 76 7.91 -10.57 -7.09
N GLU A 77 9.21 -10.77 -6.87
CA GLU A 77 9.75 -11.44 -5.67
C GLU A 77 9.78 -10.54 -4.42
N LYS A 78 9.61 -9.23 -4.62
CA LYS A 78 9.60 -8.24 -3.54
C LYS A 78 8.25 -8.19 -2.83
#